data_AF-A0A7K2M1U3-F1
#
_entry.id   AF-A0A7K2M1U3-F1
#
_cell.length_a   1.000
_cell.length_b   1.000
_cell.length_c   1.000
_cell.angle_alpha   90.00
_cell.angle_beta   90.00
_cell.angle_gamma   90.00
#
_symmetry.space_group_name_H-M   'P 1'
#
loop_
_entity.id
_entity.type
_entity.pdbx_description
1 polymer ?
#
loop_
_entity_poly.entity_id
_entity_poly.type
_entity_poly.pdbx_seq_one_letter_code
_entity_poly.pdbx_strand_id
1 'polypeptide(L)'
;MRIGELAARAGTTARALRYYESRGLLPARRDEHGHRTYDERDLRLLRQIRTLQDFGFDLEETRPFVECLRAGHPEGDSCPASLVVYRRKLDELDALIGELAAVRVKVGEQLARAEAARDELGAEALVPGGPEPVCELGG
;
A
#
# COMPACT_ATOMS: atom_id res chain seq x y z
N MET A 1 -11.20 0.92 27.90
CA MET A 1 -10.38 1.98 27.28
C MET A 1 -11.27 3.04 26.65
N ARG A 2 -10.85 4.31 26.68
CA ARG A 2 -11.49 5.39 25.91
C ARG A 2 -10.91 5.47 24.50
N ILE A 3 -11.57 6.18 23.58
CA ILE A 3 -11.14 6.28 22.17
C ILE A 3 -9.72 6.85 22.02
N GLY A 4 -9.33 7.81 22.88
CA GLY A 4 -7.99 8.41 22.85
C GLY A 4 -6.91 7.42 23.27
N GLU A 5 -7.17 6.64 24.32
CA GLU A 5 -6.28 5.58 24.78
C GLU A 5 -6.15 4.47 23.72
N LEU A 6 -7.26 4.06 23.12
CA LEU A 6 -7.25 3.07 22.04
C LEU A 6 -6.45 3.56 20.84
N ALA A 7 -6.62 4.82 20.45
CA ALA A 7 -5.90 5.43 19.34
C ALA A 7 -4.38 5.41 19.57
N ALA A 8 -3.94 5.84 20.76
CA ALA A 8 -2.54 5.80 21.15
C ALA A 8 -1.97 4.38 21.12
N ARG A 9 -2.68 3.40 21.73
CA ARG A 9 -2.24 2.00 21.77
C ARG A 9 -2.23 1.31 20.41
N ALA A 10 -3.08 1.75 19.49
CA ALA A 10 -3.17 1.25 18.13
C ALA A 10 -2.26 2.02 17.14
N GLY A 11 -1.51 3.04 17.58
CA GLY A 11 -0.66 3.84 16.71
C GLY A 11 -1.45 4.63 15.65
N THR A 12 -2.66 5.07 15.97
CA THR A 12 -3.55 5.78 15.03
C THR A 12 -4.21 6.99 15.69
N THR A 13 -5.13 7.64 14.98
CA THR A 13 -5.86 8.81 15.47
C THR A 13 -7.29 8.47 15.86
N ALA A 14 -7.86 9.20 16.81
CA ALA A 14 -9.28 9.05 17.15
C ALA A 14 -10.21 9.34 15.95
N ARG A 15 -9.78 10.17 14.99
CA ARG A 15 -10.48 10.40 13.72
C ARG A 15 -10.53 9.11 12.88
N ALA A 16 -9.41 8.41 12.73
CA ALA A 16 -9.35 7.14 12.01
C ALA A 16 -10.24 6.08 12.69
N LEU A 17 -10.22 6.01 14.03
CA LEU A 17 -11.09 5.08 14.77
C LEU A 17 -12.58 5.34 14.51
N ARG A 18 -13.01 6.60 14.52
CA ARG A 18 -14.41 6.97 14.19
C ARG A 18 -14.76 6.61 12.75
N TYR A 19 -13.80 6.71 11.84
CA TYR A 19 -14.00 6.27 10.46
C TYR A 19 -14.17 4.74 10.37
N TYR A 20 -13.43 3.97 11.16
CA TYR A 20 -13.63 2.51 11.20
C TYR A 20 -14.95 2.12 11.85
N GLU A 21 -15.41 2.85 12.87
CA GLU A 21 -16.76 2.70 13.42
C GLU A 21 -17.82 2.94 12.35
N SER A 22 -17.70 4.02 11.56
CA SER A 22 -18.68 4.33 10.52
C SER A 22 -18.70 3.30 9.38
N ARG A 23 -17.61 2.56 9.18
CA ARG A 23 -17.51 1.43 8.24
C ARG A 23 -17.92 0.09 8.87
N GLY A 24 -18.30 0.07 10.16
CA GLY A 24 -18.68 -1.14 10.90
C GLY A 24 -17.52 -2.06 11.28
N LEU A 25 -16.27 -1.64 11.04
CA LEU A 25 -15.06 -2.43 11.29
C LEU A 25 -14.60 -2.36 12.75
N LEU A 26 -15.01 -1.33 13.48
CA LEU A 26 -14.82 -1.21 14.92
C LEU A 26 -16.18 -1.10 15.63
N PRO A 27 -16.44 -1.88 16.70
CA PRO A 27 -17.69 -1.78 17.44
C PRO A 27 -17.74 -0.49 18.29
N ALA A 28 -18.89 0.19 18.29
CA ALA A 28 -19.12 1.41 19.06
C ALA A 28 -19.85 1.12 20.39
N ARG A 29 -19.31 0.23 21.23
CA ARG A 29 -19.92 -0.14 22.52
C ARG A 29 -19.96 1.07 23.47
N ARG A 30 -21.02 1.17 24.27
CA ARG A 30 -21.19 2.21 25.29
C ARG A 30 -21.26 1.58 26.68
N ASP A 31 -20.68 2.27 27.65
CA ASP A 31 -20.81 1.93 29.08
C ASP A 31 -22.17 2.40 29.63
N GLU A 32 -22.46 2.05 30.89
CA GLU A 32 -23.69 2.43 31.61
C GLU A 32 -23.89 3.95 31.72
N HIS A 33 -22.83 4.73 31.56
CA HIS A 33 -22.84 6.19 31.58
C HIS A 33 -22.96 6.80 30.17
N GLY A 34 -23.17 5.97 29.13
CA GLY A 34 -23.37 6.38 27.76
C GLY A 34 -22.10 6.74 26.99
N HIS A 35 -20.92 6.56 27.58
CA HIS A 35 -19.65 6.87 26.93
C HIS A 35 -19.13 5.68 26.12
N ARG A 36 -18.46 5.95 24.99
CA ARG A 36 -17.81 4.88 24.19
C ARG A 36 -16.72 4.19 25.01
N THR A 37 -16.70 2.86 24.96
CA THR A 37 -15.72 2.03 25.65
C THR A 37 -15.22 0.92 24.73
N TYR A 38 -13.93 0.61 24.87
CA TYR A 38 -13.22 -0.37 24.06
C TYR A 38 -12.38 -1.30 24.92
N ASP A 39 -12.12 -2.50 24.42
CA ASP A 39 -11.36 -3.55 25.09
C ASP A 39 -10.18 -4.07 24.24
N GLU A 40 -9.47 -5.07 24.77
CA GLU A 40 -8.29 -5.63 24.10
C GLU A 40 -8.63 -6.33 22.77
N ARG A 41 -9.88 -6.79 22.60
CA ARG A 41 -10.34 -7.39 21.34
C ARG A 41 -10.43 -6.32 20.26
N ASP A 42 -10.92 -5.14 20.62
CA ASP A 42 -10.94 -3.99 19.70
C ASP A 42 -9.52 -3.59 19.28
N LEU A 43 -8.57 -3.57 20.21
CA LEU A 43 -7.17 -3.28 19.87
C LEU A 43 -6.58 -4.32 18.92
N ARG A 44 -6.91 -5.61 19.10
CA ARG A 44 -6.53 -6.66 18.16
C ARG A 44 -7.09 -6.44 16.76
N LEU A 45 -8.38 -6.08 16.64
CA LEU A 45 -9.00 -5.74 15.35
C LEU A 45 -8.26 -4.58 14.66
N LEU A 46 -7.92 -3.54 15.42
CA LEU A 46 -7.23 -2.37 14.88
C LEU A 46 -5.82 -2.69 14.40
N ARG A 47 -5.07 -3.49 15.16
CA ARG A 47 -3.73 -3.95 14.73
C ARG A 47 -3.82 -4.75 13.44
N GLN A 48 -4.79 -5.66 13.33
CA GLN A 48 -5.02 -6.42 12.09
C GLN A 48 -5.30 -5.49 10.90
N ILE A 49 -6.22 -4.53 11.06
CA ILE A 49 -6.56 -3.57 10.00
C ILE A 49 -5.33 -2.77 9.57
N ARG A 50 -4.52 -2.31 10.53
CA ARG A 50 -3.31 -1.51 10.26
C ARG A 50 -2.25 -2.32 9.52
N THR A 51 -1.94 -3.53 9.98
CA THR A 51 -0.99 -4.43 9.31
C THR A 51 -1.39 -4.70 7.86
N LEU A 52 -2.67 -4.94 7.60
CA LEU A 52 -3.16 -5.13 6.24
C LEU A 52 -3.03 -3.85 5.39
N GLN A 53 -3.32 -2.68 5.96
CA GLN A 53 -3.14 -1.42 5.23
C GLN A 53 -1.68 -1.12 4.92
N ASP A 54 -0.74 -1.54 5.77
CA ASP A 54 0.70 -1.43 5.51
C ASP A 54 1.14 -2.32 4.33
N PHE A 55 0.41 -3.41 4.06
CA PHE A 55 0.60 -4.24 2.86
C PHE A 55 -0.12 -3.69 1.62
N GLY A 56 -0.76 -2.53 1.72
CA GLY A 56 -1.47 -1.89 0.62
C GLY A 56 -2.89 -2.41 0.37
N PHE A 57 -3.50 -3.09 1.35
CA PHE A 57 -4.93 -3.41 1.28
C PHE A 57 -5.77 -2.18 1.58
N ASP A 58 -6.85 -2.03 0.83
CA ASP A 58 -7.88 -1.04 1.11
C ASP A 58 -8.67 -1.44 2.37
N LEU A 59 -9.25 -0.43 3.02
CA LEU A 59 -9.95 -0.65 4.29
C LEU A 59 -11.10 -1.67 4.18
N GLU A 60 -11.85 -1.69 3.08
CA GLU A 60 -12.93 -2.66 2.89
C GLU A 60 -12.43 -4.09 2.69
N GLU A 61 -11.24 -4.27 2.12
CA GLU A 61 -10.61 -5.58 1.94
C GLU A 61 -10.24 -6.23 3.28
N THR A 62 -10.09 -5.42 4.34
CA THR A 62 -9.79 -5.91 5.69
C THR A 62 -11.01 -6.57 6.37
N ARG A 63 -12.22 -6.39 5.84
CA ARG A 63 -13.47 -6.83 6.48
C ARG A 63 -13.51 -8.33 6.79
N PRO A 64 -13.14 -9.26 5.88
CA PRO A 64 -13.15 -10.69 6.19
C PRO A 64 -12.24 -11.05 7.36
N PHE A 65 -11.12 -10.34 7.52
CA PHE A 65 -10.19 -10.56 8.63
C PHE A 65 -10.76 -10.10 9.97
N VAL A 66 -11.43 -8.94 9.97
CA VAL A 66 -12.13 -8.41 11.12
C VAL A 66 -13.27 -9.34 11.54
N GLU A 67 -14.04 -9.86 10.58
CA GLU A 67 -15.12 -10.81 10.83
C GLU A 67 -14.59 -12.13 11.39
N CYS A 68 -13.47 -12.63 10.87
CA CYS A 68 -12.82 -13.83 11.38
C CYS A 68 -12.41 -13.68 12.86
N LEU A 69 -11.75 -12.58 13.21
CA LEU A 69 -11.39 -12.28 14.60
C LEU A 69 -12.61 -12.13 15.51
N ARG A 70 -13.68 -11.50 15.01
CA ARG A 70 -14.95 -11.33 15.76
C ARG A 70 -15.66 -12.65 16.00
N ALA A 71 -15.50 -13.63 15.10
CA ALA A 71 -16.02 -14.99 15.29
C ALA A 71 -15.23 -15.80 16.35
N GLY A 72 -14.16 -15.23 16.91
CA GLY A 72 -13.39 -15.84 18.00
C GLY A 72 -12.18 -16.65 17.54
N HIS A 73 -11.82 -16.58 16.25
CA HIS A 73 -10.61 -17.21 15.75
C HIS A 73 -9.35 -16.54 16.34
N PRO A 74 -8.25 -17.30 16.50
CA PRO A 74 -7.02 -16.78 17.09
C PRO A 74 -6.36 -15.71 16.20
N GLU A 75 -6.50 -15.84 14.87
CA GLU A 75 -5.90 -14.96 13.87
C GLU A 75 -6.95 -14.52 12.85
N GLY A 76 -6.77 -13.35 12.24
CA GLY A 76 -7.72 -12.79 11.28
C GLY A 76 -7.75 -13.51 9.94
N ASP A 77 -6.74 -14.31 9.63
CA ASP A 77 -6.62 -15.08 8.40
C ASP A 77 -6.91 -16.58 8.58
N SER A 78 -7.43 -16.98 9.76
CA SER A 78 -7.88 -18.36 10.00
C SER A 78 -9.10 -18.78 9.16
N CYS A 79 -9.79 -17.83 8.53
CA CYS A 79 -11.03 -18.07 7.79
C CYS A 79 -10.78 -18.20 6.27
N PRO A 80 -11.58 -19.02 5.54
CA PRO A 80 -11.44 -19.12 4.09
C PRO A 80 -11.61 -17.78 3.34
N ALA A 81 -12.51 -16.92 3.82
CA ALA A 81 -12.79 -15.62 3.20
C ALA A 81 -11.58 -14.68 3.21
N SER A 82 -10.83 -14.62 4.31
CA SER A 82 -9.58 -13.85 4.41
C SER A 82 -8.49 -14.39 3.46
N LEU A 83 -8.40 -15.71 3.29
CA LEU A 83 -7.43 -16.30 2.36
C LEU A 83 -7.75 -15.96 0.90
N VAL A 84 -9.02 -15.85 0.53
CA VAL A 84 -9.43 -15.38 -0.81
C VAL A 84 -8.94 -13.95 -1.05
N VAL A 85 -9.01 -13.08 -0.05
CA VAL A 85 -8.52 -11.70 -0.16
C VAL A 85 -7.00 -11.64 -0.36
N TYR A 86 -6.23 -12.46 0.37
CA TYR A 86 -4.78 -12.54 0.14
C TYR A 86 -4.44 -13.03 -1.27
N ARG A 87 -5.12 -14.07 -1.76
CA ARG A 87 -4.88 -14.58 -3.13
C ARG A 87 -5.14 -13.50 -4.17
N ARG A 88 -6.27 -12.80 -4.08
CA ARG A 88 -6.58 -11.70 -4.99
C ARG A 88 -5.50 -10.62 -4.95
N LYS A 89 -5.01 -10.26 -3.76
CA LYS A 89 -3.95 -9.25 -3.65
C LYS A 89 -2.64 -9.69 -4.27
N LEU A 90 -2.27 -10.96 -4.13
CA LEU A 90 -1.11 -11.51 -4.82
C LEU A 90 -1.28 -11.43 -6.33
N ASP A 91 -2.45 -11.80 -6.87
CA ASP A 91 -2.74 -11.69 -8.30
C ASP A 91 -2.64 -10.24 -8.81
N GLU A 92 -3.16 -9.27 -8.04
CA GLU A 92 -3.04 -7.83 -8.34
C GLU A 92 -1.57 -7.36 -8.35
N LEU A 93 -0.78 -7.78 -7.36
CA LEU A 93 0.64 -7.42 -7.26
C LEU A 93 1.45 -8.04 -8.40
N ASP A 94 1.20 -9.30 -8.73
CA ASP A 94 1.89 -10.00 -9.82
C ASP A 94 1.60 -9.35 -11.18
N ALA A 95 0.36 -8.92 -11.40
CA ALA A 95 -0.02 -8.16 -12.60
C ALA A 95 0.75 -6.83 -12.67
N LEU A 96 0.79 -6.06 -11.58
CA LEU A 96 1.52 -4.79 -11.52
C LEU A 96 3.03 -4.97 -11.71
N ILE A 97 3.62 -6.01 -11.10
CA ILE A 97 5.03 -6.36 -11.30
C ILE A 97 5.30 -6.66 -12.78
N GLY A 98 4.42 -7.42 -13.43
CA GLY A 98 4.52 -7.72 -14.86
C GLY A 98 4.51 -6.46 -15.73
N GLU A 99 3.57 -5.54 -15.46
CA GLU A 99 3.48 -4.26 -16.17
C GLU A 99 4.73 -3.40 -15.97
N LEU A 100 5.18 -3.24 -14.72
CA LEU A 100 6.37 -2.45 -14.41
C LEU A 100 7.65 -3.07 -14.98
N ALA A 101 7.76 -4.39 -15.01
CA ALA A 101 8.86 -5.09 -15.66
C ALA A 101 8.88 -4.81 -17.17
N ALA A 102 7.73 -4.84 -17.84
CA ALA A 102 7.63 -4.52 -19.26
C ALA A 102 8.01 -3.06 -19.55
N VAL A 103 7.58 -2.12 -18.72
CA VAL A 103 7.98 -0.70 -18.83
C VAL A 103 9.48 -0.55 -18.63
N ARG A 104 10.08 -1.22 -17.64
CA ARG A 104 11.52 -1.19 -17.37
C ARG A 104 12.33 -1.64 -18.59
N VAL A 105 11.90 -2.71 -19.26
CA VAL A 105 12.55 -3.19 -20.49
C VAL A 105 12.52 -2.11 -21.57
N LYS A 106 11.35 -1.52 -21.84
CA LYS A 106 11.20 -0.45 -22.84
C LYS A 106 12.11 0.74 -22.55
N VAL A 107 12.15 1.21 -21.29
CA VAL A 107 13.02 2.31 -20.88
C VAL A 107 14.49 1.95 -21.07
N GLY A 108 14.89 0.73 -20.73
CA GLY A 108 16.25 0.24 -20.96
C GLY A 108 16.64 0.24 -22.44
N GLU A 109 15.74 -0.20 -23.33
CA GLU A 109 15.96 -0.13 -24.79
C GLU A 109 16.08 1.30 -25.30
N GLN A 110 15.23 2.22 -24.81
CA GLN A 110 15.34 3.64 -25.17
C GLN A 110 16.69 4.23 -24.76
N LEU A 111 17.13 3.94 -23.53
CA LEU A 111 18.40 4.41 -23.00
C LEU A 111 19.58 3.90 -23.84
N ALA A 112 19.64 2.60 -24.11
CA ALA A 112 20.72 2.01 -24.90
C ALA A 112 20.82 2.62 -26.31
N ARG A 113 19.67 2.87 -26.97
CA ARG A 113 19.65 3.56 -28.27
C ARG A 113 20.16 5.00 -28.18
N ALA A 114 19.76 5.73 -27.14
CA ALA A 114 20.20 7.11 -26.95
C ALA A 114 21.70 7.20 -26.65
N GLU A 115 22.25 6.26 -25.86
CA GLU A 115 23.68 6.17 -25.57
C GLU A 115 24.49 5.86 -26.83
N ALA A 116 24.05 4.89 -27.65
CA ALA A 116 24.71 4.58 -28.92
C ALA A 116 24.72 5.77 -29.88
N ALA A 117 23.58 6.46 -30.04
CA ALA A 117 23.49 7.65 -30.89
C ALA A 117 24.41 8.79 -30.40
N ARG A 118 24.53 8.98 -29.09
CA ARG A 118 25.48 9.94 -28.51
C ARG A 118 26.93 9.55 -28.82
N ASP A 119 27.27 8.28 -28.67
CA ASP A 119 28.64 7.80 -28.89
C ASP A 119 29.03 7.91 -30.38
N GLU A 120 28.08 7.69 -31.30
CA GLU A 120 28.25 7.96 -32.74
C GLU A 120 28.50 9.44 -33.03
N LEU A 121 27.73 10.36 -32.45
CA LEU A 121 27.96 11.81 -32.56
C LEU A 121 29.33 12.22 -31.99
N GLY A 122 29.77 11.60 -30.90
CA GLY A 122 31.10 11.83 -30.33
C GLY A 122 32.23 11.30 -31.21
N ALA A 123 32.02 10.18 -31.91
CA ALA A 123 32.98 9.64 -32.87
C ALA A 123 33.09 10.51 -34.13
N GLU A 124 31.97 11.07 -34.61
CA GLU A 124 31.95 12.02 -35.73
C GLU A 124 32.62 13.36 -35.38
N ALA A 125 32.49 13.84 -34.13
CA ALA A 125 33.18 15.04 -33.65
C ALA A 125 34.72 14.87 -33.54
N LEU A 126 35.23 13.63 -33.46
CA LEU A 126 36.67 13.34 -33.54
C LEU A 126 37.25 13.41 -34.97
N VAL A 127 36.40 13.60 -35.98
CA VAL A 127 36.82 13.88 -37.37
C VAL A 127 37.20 15.37 -37.47
N PRO A 128 38.41 15.73 -37.92
CA PRO A 128 38.82 17.13 -37.97
C PRO A 128 37.95 17.93 -38.96
N GLY A 129 37.11 18.84 -38.45
CA GLY A 129 36.36 19.82 -39.24
C GLY A 129 34.83 19.81 -39.14
N GLY A 130 34.21 18.97 -38.29
CA GLY A 130 32.76 18.97 -38.07
C GLY A 130 32.28 20.01 -37.04
N PRO A 131 31.10 20.64 -37.21
CA PRO A 131 30.53 21.51 -36.18
C PRO A 131 30.11 20.70 -34.94
N GLU A 132 30.51 21.15 -33.74
CA GLU A 132 30.12 20.49 -32.49
C GLU A 132 28.60 20.55 -32.28
N PRO A 133 27.93 19.42 -31.96
CA PRO A 133 26.52 19.43 -31.63
C PRO A 133 26.29 20.09 -30.26
N VAL A 134 25.57 21.22 -30.25
CA VAL A 134 25.23 21.95 -29.02
C VAL A 134 23.90 21.43 -28.47
N CYS A 135 23.93 20.85 -27.27
CA CYS A 135 22.72 20.58 -26.49
C CYS A 135 22.25 21.86 -25.78
N GLU A 136 21.25 22.55 -26.33
CA GLU A 136 20.55 23.62 -25.63
C GLU A 136 19.51 23.04 -24.67
N LEU A 137 19.94 22.58 -23.49
CA LEU A 137 19.03 22.32 -22.38
C LEU A 137 19.59 22.94 -21.09
N GLY A 138 19.45 24.27 -21.00
CA GLY A 138 19.50 25.01 -19.76
C GLY A 138 18.12 25.62 -19.47
N GLY A 139 17.46 25.13 -18.43
CA GLY A 139 16.22 25.66 -17.88
C GLY A 139 16.10 25.32 -16.41
#